data_AF-A0A929CH09-F1
#
_entry.id   AF-A0A929CH09-F1
#
_cell.length_a   1.000
_cell.length_b   1.000
_cell.length_c   1.000
_cell.angle_alpha   90.00
_cell.angle_beta   90.00
_cell.angle_gamma   90.00
#
_symmetry.space_group_name_H-M   'P 1'
#
loop_
_entity.id
_entity.type
_entity.pdbx_description
1 polymer ?
#
loop_
_entity_poly.entity_id
_entity_poly.type
_entity_poly.pdbx_seq_one_letter_code
_entity_poly.pdbx_strand_id
1 'polypeptide(L)'
;MKLEIQIDDETANGRYINMAVVNHNDSEFVLDCIYVQPQAPKAKIQSRLITSPRNAKRLLLALQNNIQTYEKQFGVINLRESTESLNGASKPVH
;
A
#
# COMPACT_ATOMS: atom_id res chain seq x y z
N MET A 1 25.26 -11.22 5.95
CA MET A 1 24.27 -11.58 6.99
C MET A 1 23.06 -12.17 6.26
N LYS A 2 22.72 -13.43 6.51
CA LYS A 2 21.45 -13.99 6.04
C LYS A 2 20.42 -13.66 7.11
N LEU A 3 19.43 -12.85 6.77
CA LEU A 3 18.32 -12.57 7.66
C LEU A 3 17.34 -13.75 7.56
N GLU A 4 17.10 -14.44 8.66
CA GLU A 4 16.01 -15.41 8.73
C GLU A 4 14.70 -14.65 8.98
N ILE A 5 13.77 -14.74 8.04
CA ILE A 5 12.47 -14.07 8.13
C ILE A 5 11.49 -15.11 8.68
N GLN A 6 10.97 -14.85 9.88
CA GLN A 6 9.89 -15.65 10.46
C GLN A 6 8.54 -15.04 10.05
N ILE A 7 7.57 -15.90 9.79
CA ILE A 7 6.20 -15.53 9.45
C ILE A 7 5.25 -16.42 10.26
N ASP A 8 4.30 -15.81 10.95
CA ASP A 8 3.24 -16.54 11.64
C ASP A 8 2.11 -16.94 10.66
N ASP A 9 1.29 -17.91 11.07
CA ASP A 9 0.21 -18.44 10.24
C ASP A 9 -0.81 -17.38 9.82
N GLU A 10 -1.08 -16.39 10.68
CA GLU A 10 -2.03 -15.31 10.36
C GLU A 10 -1.49 -14.42 9.25
N THR A 11 -0.23 -14.01 9.36
CA THR A 11 0.47 -13.20 8.36
C THR A 11 0.66 -13.97 7.05
N ALA A 12 0.92 -15.28 7.11
CA ALA A 12 1.10 -16.14 5.94
C ALA A 12 -0.15 -16.23 5.04
N ASN A 13 -1.35 -16.11 5.61
CA ASN A 13 -2.59 -16.10 4.83
C ASN A 13 -2.77 -14.84 3.97
N GLY A 14 -2.03 -13.77 4.28
CA GLY A 14 -2.17 -12.49 3.62
C GLY A 14 -3.51 -11.81 3.89
N ARG A 15 -3.62 -10.54 3.48
CA ARG A 15 -4.85 -9.75 3.58
C ARG A 15 -5.11 -9.06 2.26
N TYR A 16 -6.28 -9.31 1.67
CA TYR A 16 -6.71 -8.62 0.46
C TYR A 16 -7.05 -7.15 0.77
N ILE A 17 -6.55 -6.24 -0.06
CA ILE A 17 -6.87 -4.83 -0.04
C ILE A 17 -7.18 -4.35 -1.45
N ASN A 18 -8.02 -3.33 -1.56
CA ASN A 18 -8.35 -2.66 -2.81
C ASN A 18 -8.16 -1.14 -2.75
N MET A 19 -7.71 -0.61 -1.60
CA MET A 19 -7.38 0.78 -1.41
C MET A 19 -6.20 0.91 -0.44
N ALA A 20 -5.36 1.93 -0.64
CA ALA A 20 -4.35 2.33 0.32
C ALA A 20 -4.40 3.84 0.52
N VAL A 21 -4.34 4.29 1.78
CA VAL A 21 -4.22 5.71 2.13
C VAL A 21 -2.87 5.91 2.79
N VAL A 22 -2.11 6.92 2.33
CA VAL A 22 -0.76 7.20 2.84
C VAL A 22 -0.72 8.59 3.44
N ASN A 23 -0.36 8.66 4.72
CA ASN A 23 -0.09 9.91 5.45
C ASN A 23 1.35 9.92 5.93
N HIS A 24 1.90 11.09 6.25
CA HIS A 24 3.25 11.20 6.80
C HIS A 24 3.45 12.47 7.61
N ASN A 25 4.51 12.45 8.42
CA ASN A 25 5.19 13.61 9.01
C ASN A 25 6.70 13.44 8.82
N ASP A 26 7.52 14.32 9.39
CA ASP A 26 8.98 14.28 9.24
C ASP A 26 9.64 13.01 9.82
N SER A 27 8.97 12.33 10.75
CA SER A 27 9.48 11.14 11.44
C SER A 27 8.99 9.83 10.82
N GLU A 28 7.77 9.80 10.28
CA GLU A 28 7.12 8.56 9.87
C GLU A 28 6.15 8.71 8.68
N PHE A 29 5.99 7.60 7.95
CA PHE A 29 4.93 7.33 7.00
C PHE A 29 3.98 6.31 7.60
N VAL A 30 2.68 6.56 7.46
CA VAL A 30 1.60 5.65 7.85
C VAL A 30 0.85 5.24 6.60
N LEU A 31 0.80 3.93 6.32
CA LEU A 31 0.07 3.34 5.20
C LEU A 31 -1.09 2.53 5.76
N ASP A 32 -2.31 2.99 5.49
CA ASP A 32 -3.53 2.26 5.80
C ASP A 32 -3.97 1.44 4.60
N CYS A 33 -3.84 0.12 4.72
CA CYS A 33 -4.24 -0.85 3.73
C CYS A 33 -5.71 -1.23 3.98
N ILE A 34 -6.60 -0.82 3.09
CA ILE A 34 -8.04 -0.81 3.31
C ILE A 34 -8.75 -1.76 2.33
N TYR A 35 -9.75 -2.47 2.85
CA TYR A 35 -10.75 -3.16 2.05
C TYR A 35 -12.07 -2.40 2.11
N VAL A 36 -12.50 -1.87 0.97
CA VAL A 36 -13.81 -1.26 0.76
C VAL A 36 -14.76 -2.31 0.20
N GLN A 37 -15.89 -2.56 0.86
CA GLN A 37 -16.89 -3.50 0.38
C GLN A 37 -17.61 -2.92 -0.86
N PRO A 38 -17.70 -3.64 -1.99
CA PRO A 38 -18.34 -3.10 -3.20
C PRO A 38 -19.83 -2.78 -3.04
N GLN A 39 -20.53 -3.50 -2.16
CA GLN A 39 -21.99 -3.45 -2.03
C GLN A 39 -22.48 -2.66 -0.80
N ALA A 40 -21.57 -2.16 0.03
CA ALA A 40 -21.93 -1.44 1.24
C ALA A 40 -20.95 -0.28 1.48
N PRO A 41 -21.40 0.85 2.05
CA PRO A 41 -20.52 1.97 2.42
C PRO A 41 -19.72 1.64 3.70
N LYS A 42 -19.06 0.49 3.71
CA LYS A 42 -18.25 -0.02 4.82
C LYS A 42 -16.85 -0.28 4.30
N ALA A 43 -15.87 0.34 4.95
CA ALA A 43 -14.46 0.10 4.73
C ALA A 43 -13.85 -0.45 6.03
N LYS A 44 -12.89 -1.37 5.90
CA LYS A 44 -12.13 -1.92 7.03
C LYS A 44 -10.64 -1.76 6.75
N ILE A 45 -9.91 -1.19 7.71
CA ILE A 45 -8.45 -1.25 7.71
C ILE A 45 -8.06 -2.70 7.95
N GLN A 46 -7.38 -3.30 6.98
CA GLN A 46 -6.88 -4.67 7.06
C GLN A 46 -5.51 -4.71 7.71
N SER A 47 -4.67 -3.70 7.46
CA SER A 47 -3.37 -3.54 8.09
C SER A 47 -2.98 -2.07 8.09
N ARG A 48 -2.17 -1.67 9.08
CA ARG A 48 -1.53 -0.37 9.15
C ARG A 48 -0.02 -0.57 9.24
N LEU A 49 0.71 -0.01 8.29
CA LEU A 49 2.17 -0.02 8.30
C LEU A 49 2.68 1.35 8.71
N ILE A 50 3.56 1.39 9.71
CA ILE A 50 4.26 2.61 10.13
C ILE A 50 5.74 2.42 9.83
N THR A 51 6.36 3.36 9.12
CA THR A 51 7.75 3.22 8.70
C THR A 51 8.45 4.57 8.59
N SER A 52 9.78 4.59 8.65
CA SER A 52 10.53 5.83 8.47
C SER A 52 10.50 6.31 7.01
N PRO A 53 10.67 7.61 6.72
CA PRO A 53 10.73 8.14 5.36
C PRO A 53 11.74 7.41 4.46
N ARG A 54 12.90 7.03 5.02
CA ARG A 54 13.93 6.28 4.30
C ARG A 54 13.45 4.89 3.88
N ASN A 55 12.75 4.18 4.78
CA ASN A 55 12.23 2.85 4.48
C ASN A 55 11.01 2.90 3.55
N ALA A 56 10.14 3.92 3.68
CA ALA A 56 9.07 4.17 2.71
C ALA A 56 9.63 4.37 1.29
N LYS A 57 10.70 5.16 1.13
CA LYS A 57 11.34 5.36 -0.18
C LYS A 57 11.91 4.04 -0.74
N ARG A 58 12.51 3.20 0.10
CA ARG A 58 13.00 1.88 -0.30
C ARG A 58 11.85 0.96 -0.75
N LEU A 59 10.74 0.96 -0.02
CA LEU A 59 9.54 0.21 -0.37
C LEU A 59 8.98 0.64 -1.74
N LEU A 60 8.86 1.95 -1.98
CA LEU A 60 8.41 2.48 -3.27
C LEU A 60 9.27 1.98 -4.42
N LEU A 61 10.59 2.10 -4.31
CA LEU A 61 11.51 1.67 -5.37
C LEU A 61 11.43 0.16 -5.63
N ALA A 62 11.35 -0.64 -4.56
CA ALA A 62 11.17 -2.09 -4.69
C ALA A 62 9.85 -2.44 -5.39
N LEU A 63 8.75 -1.79 -4.99
CA LEU A 63 7.44 -2.00 -5.59
C LEU A 63 7.41 -1.59 -7.07
N GLN A 64 7.96 -0.43 -7.41
CA GLN A 64 8.07 0.05 -8.79
C GLN A 64 8.84 -0.93 -9.68
N ASN A 65 9.98 -1.43 -9.20
CA ASN A 65 10.78 -2.41 -9.95
C ASN A 65 10.00 -3.72 -10.20
N ASN A 66 9.26 -4.20 -9.19
CA ASN A 66 8.46 -5.41 -9.33
C ASN A 66 7.28 -5.21 -10.30
N ILE A 67 6.58 -4.08 -10.23
CA ILE A 67 5.50 -3.74 -11.17
C ILE A 67 6.04 -3.67 -12.60
N GLN A 68 7.15 -2.98 -12.83
CA GLN A 68 7.77 -2.92 -14.15
C GLN A 68 8.16 -4.30 -14.69
N THR A 69 8.62 -5.20 -13.81
CA THR A 69 8.97 -6.57 -14.19
C THR A 69 7.71 -7.36 -14.57
N TYR A 70 6.64 -7.23 -13.77
CA TYR A 70 5.34 -7.81 -14.06
C TYR A 70 4.79 -7.31 -15.41
N GLU A 71 4.78 -6.00 -15.65
CA GLU A 71 4.22 -5.41 -16.87
C GLU A 71 4.97 -5.82 -18.13
N LYS A 72 6.30 -6.01 -18.05
CA LYS A 72 7.10 -6.57 -19.16
C LYS A 72 6.67 -7.98 -19.53
N GLN A 73 6.18 -8.76 -18.56
CA GLN A 73 5.81 -10.16 -18.76
C GLN A 73 4.33 -10.35 -19.08
N PHE A 74 3.44 -9.57 -18.47
CA PHE A 74 1.99 -9.78 -18.50
C PHE A 74 1.21 -8.64 -19.17
N GLY A 75 1.88 -7.56 -19.57
CA GLY A 75 1.27 -6.38 -20.16
C GLY A 75 1.04 -5.25 -19.14
N VAL A 76 0.81 -4.06 -19.67
CA VAL A 76 0.66 -2.81 -18.88
C VAL A 76 -0.60 -2.86 -18.01
N ILE A 77 -0.47 -2.44 -16.75
CA ILE A 77 -1.59 -2.27 -15.83
C ILE A 77 -2.34 -0.99 -16.22
N ASN A 78 -3.59 -1.14 -16.64
CA ASN A 78 -4.43 -0.01 -17.00
C ASN A 78 -5.08 0.60 -15.75
N LEU A 79 -4.65 1.79 -15.35
CA LEU A 79 -5.20 2.52 -14.19
C LEU A 79 -6.52 3.26 -14.50
N ARG A 80 -7.12 3.04 -15.66
CA ARG A 80 -8.30 3.75 -16.17
C ARG A 80 -9.62 3.20 -15.62
N GLU A 81 -9.72 2.99 -14.32
CA GLU A 81 -10.99 2.92 -13.59
C GLU A 81 -10.72 3.49 -12.19
N SER A 82 -11.42 4.55 -11.77
CA SER A 82 -11.38 5.22 -10.44
C SER A 82 -10.39 6.38 -10.16
N THR A 83 -10.19 7.31 -11.10
CA THR A 83 -9.47 8.58 -10.82
C THR A 83 -10.33 9.68 -10.18
N GLU A 84 -11.64 9.48 -9.99
CA GLU A 84 -12.55 10.53 -9.47
C GLU A 84 -12.72 10.53 -7.93
N SER A 85 -12.28 9.48 -7.21
CA SER A 85 -12.68 9.30 -5.80
C SER A 85 -11.61 9.62 -4.74
N LEU A 86 -10.37 9.99 -5.11
CA LEU A 86 -9.24 10.05 -4.16
C LEU A 86 -8.57 11.43 -3.98
N ASN A 87 -9.01 12.49 -4.66
CA ASN A 87 -8.47 13.84 -4.52
C ASN A 87 -8.93 14.60 -3.24
N GLY A 88 -9.22 13.89 -2.15
CA GLY A 88 -9.84 14.47 -0.94
C GLY A 88 -8.98 14.54 0.33
N ALA A 89 -7.79 13.92 0.39
CA ALA A 89 -7.13 13.68 1.68
C ALA A 89 -5.62 14.01 1.70
N SER A 90 -5.21 15.11 1.09
CA SER A 90 -3.89 15.70 1.35
C SER A 90 -4.06 17.12 1.86
N LYS A 91 -4.21 17.26 3.18
CA LYS A 91 -3.84 18.51 3.86
C LYS A 91 -2.55 18.26 4.63
N PRO A 92 -1.55 19.16 4.52
CA PRO A 92 -0.38 19.09 5.37
C PRO A 92 -0.82 19.40 6.81
N VAL A 93 -0.47 18.52 7.75
CA VAL A 93 -0.49 18.86 9.17
C VAL A 93 0.89 19.48 9.43
N HIS A 94 0.90 20.71 9.92
CA HIS A 94 2.10 21.43 10.35
C HIS A 94 2.86 20.66 11.44
#